data_AF-A0A957Z5G6-F1
#
_entry.id   AF-A0A957Z5G6-F1
#
_cell.length_a   1.000
_cell.length_b   1.000
_cell.length_c   1.000
_cell.angle_alpha   90.00
_cell.angle_beta   90.00
_cell.angle_gamma   90.00
#
_symmetry.space_group_name_H-M   'P 1'
#
loop_
_entity.id
_entity.type
_entity.pdbx_description
1 polymer ?
#
loop_
_entity_poly.entity_id
_entity_poly.type
_entity_poly.pdbx_seq_one_letter_code
_entity_poly.pdbx_strand_id
1 'polypeptide(L)' 'MAGQRKQILSPRAGKSYPIGATVLPDGVNFSVYSRSATGMDLLLFDDVDAATPARTIALDPARNR' A
#
# COMPACT_ATOMS: atom_id res chain seq x y z
N MET A 1 1.56 -18.40 17.77
CA MET A 1 2.24 -17.08 17.74
C MET A 1 3.26 -17.10 16.62
N ALA A 2 2.86 -16.69 15.41
CA ALA A 2 3.76 -16.65 14.25
C ALA A 2 4.43 -15.28 14.20
N GLY A 3 5.75 -15.24 14.35
CA GLY A 3 6.55 -14.02 14.21
C GLY A 3 6.39 -13.47 12.79
N GLN A 4 5.77 -12.31 12.68
CA GLN A 4 5.58 -11.61 11.43
C GLN A 4 6.96 -11.14 10.92
N ARG A 5 7.50 -11.85 9.92
CA ARG A 5 8.68 -11.38 9.18
C ARG A 5 8.27 -10.05 8.53
N LYS A 6 8.81 -8.94 9.03
CA LYS A 6 8.75 -7.63 8.35
C LYS A 6 9.47 -7.77 7.02
N GLN A 7 8.75 -8.14 5.99
CA GLN A 7 9.28 -8.18 4.64
C GLN A 7 9.57 -6.72 4.26
N ILE A 8 10.86 -6.38 4.17
CA ILE A 8 11.31 -5.04 3.78
C ILE A 8 11.08 -4.91 2.28
N LEU A 9 9.85 -4.61 1.90
CA LEU A 9 9.50 -4.22 0.55
C LEU A 9 9.66 -2.71 0.50
N SER A 10 10.64 -2.22 -0.25
CA SER A 10 10.76 -0.79 -0.53
C SER A 10 9.72 -0.45 -1.60
N PRO A 11 8.59 0.20 -1.27
CA PRO A 11 7.60 0.57 -2.27
C PRO A 11 8.25 1.53 -3.28
N ARG A 12 7.90 1.32 -4.55
CA ARG A 12 8.31 2.19 -5.66
C ARG A 12 7.32 3.34 -5.78
N ALA A 13 7.79 4.49 -6.24
CA ALA A 13 6.88 5.59 -6.58
C ALA A 13 5.96 5.14 -7.72
N GLY A 14 4.65 5.24 -7.49
CA GLY A 14 3.62 4.87 -8.44
C GLY A 14 3.26 6.00 -9.41
N LYS A 15 2.11 5.84 -10.06
CA LYS A 15 1.45 6.88 -10.86
C LYS A 15 0.15 7.28 -10.18
N SER A 16 -0.18 8.57 -10.18
CA SER A 16 -1.43 9.11 -9.64
C SER A 16 -2.67 8.78 -10.49
N TYR A 17 -2.49 8.17 -11.66
CA TYR A 17 -3.59 7.74 -12.54
C TYR A 17 -3.33 6.34 -13.13
N PRO A 18 -4.38 5.49 -13.25
CA PRO A 18 -5.76 5.72 -12.83
C PRO A 18 -5.93 5.58 -11.30
N ILE A 19 -7.01 6.18 -10.76
CA ILE A 19 -7.39 6.02 -9.34
C ILE A 19 -7.82 4.58 -9.06
N GLY A 20 -7.44 4.06 -7.89
CA GLY A 20 -7.70 2.71 -7.45
C GLY A 20 -6.47 1.82 -7.52
N ALA A 21 -6.69 0.51 -7.54
CA ALA A 21 -5.64 -0.50 -7.68
C ALA A 21 -5.56 -0.97 -9.13
N THR A 22 -4.40 -0.78 -9.77
CA THR A 22 -4.14 -1.22 -11.15
C THR A 22 -3.06 -2.28 -11.14
N VAL A 23 -3.39 -3.48 -11.62
CA VAL A 23 -2.41 -4.56 -11.79
C VAL A 23 -1.52 -4.25 -12.99
N LEU A 24 -0.21 -4.33 -12.76
CA LEU A 24 0.86 -4.16 -13.75
C LEU A 24 1.65 -5.48 -13.86
N PRO A 25 2.42 -5.69 -14.93
CA PRO A 25 3.22 -6.92 -15.09
C PRO A 25 4.18 -7.20 -13.93
N ASP A 26 4.62 -6.17 -13.21
CA ASP A 26 5.65 -6.23 -12.17
C ASP A 26 5.12 -5.84 -10.77
N GLY A 27 3.80 -5.73 -10.60
CA GLY A 27 3.20 -5.40 -9.31
C GLY A 27 1.84 -4.72 -9.43
N VAL A 28 1.49 -3.91 -8.43
CA VAL A 28 0.22 -3.18 -8.40
C VAL A 28 0.52 -1.71 -8.13
N ASN A 29 -0.08 -0.82 -8.91
CA ASN A 29 -0.11 0.60 -8.64
C ASN A 29 -1.38 0.96 -7.86
N PHE A 30 -1.22 1.56 -6.69
CA PHE A 30 -2.33 2.10 -5.90
C PHE A 30 -2.32 3.63 -6.01
N SER A 31 -3.43 4.20 -6.46
CA SER A 31 -3.64 5.65 -6.46
C SER A 31 -4.91 5.99 -5.68
N VAL A 32 -4.76 6.83 -4.66
CA VAL A 32 -5.86 7.27 -3.81
C VAL A 32 -5.83 8.79 -3.72
N TYR A 33 -6.95 9.42 -4.03
CA TYR A 33 -7.11 10.85 -3.82
C TYR A 33 -7.66 11.12 -2.42
N SER A 34 -7.04 12.05 -1.70
CA SER A 34 -7.62 12.64 -0.49
C SER A 34 -7.26 14.12 -0.42
N ARG A 35 -8.27 14.95 -0.15
CA ARG A 35 -8.08 16.40 -0.02
C ARG A 35 -7.40 16.80 1.29
N SER A 36 -7.57 16.00 2.34
CA SER A 36 -7.23 16.38 3.72
C SER A 36 -6.33 15.37 4.44
N ALA A 37 -5.92 14.28 3.80
CA ALA A 37 -5.00 13.32 4.39
C ALA A 37 -3.64 13.98 4.67
N THR A 38 -3.12 13.79 5.88
CA THR A 38 -1.76 14.19 6.28
C THR A 38 -0.75 13.05 6.10
N GLY A 39 -1.24 11.84 5.87
CA GLY A 39 -0.47 10.62 5.59
C GLY A 39 -1.44 9.49 5.20
N MET A 40 -0.89 8.39 4.67
CA MET A 40 -1.66 7.20 4.31
C MET A 40 -0.84 5.93 4.56
N ASP A 41 -1.53 4.90 5.03
CA ASP A 41 -0.99 3.54 5.14
C ASP A 41 -1.74 2.61 4.18
N LEU A 42 -0.99 1.83 3.40
CA LEU A 42 -1.52 0.74 2.59
C LEU A 42 -1.50 -0.56 3.39
N LEU A 43 -2.69 -1.12 3.62
CA LEU A 43 -2.88 -2.38 4.36
C LEU A 43 -3.11 -3.52 3.37
N LEU A 44 -2.30 -4.58 3.46
CA LEU A 44 -2.42 -5.78 2.64
C LEU A 44 -2.77 -6.97 3.51
N PHE A 45 -3.85 -7.66 3.16
CA PHE A 45 -4.36 -8.84 3.84
C PHE A 45 -4.18 -10.05 2.91
N ASP A 46 -3.87 -11.20 3.50
CA ASP A 46 -3.75 -12.47 2.74
C ASP A 46 -5.09 -13.22 2.66
N ASP A 47 -6.06 -12.87 3.52
CA ASP A 47 -7.39 -13.47 3.61
C ASP A 47 -8.46 -12.37 3.77
N VAL A 48 -9.66 -12.64 3.25
CA VAL A 48 -10.80 -11.70 3.27
C VAL A 48 -11.40 -11.53 4.67
N ASP A 49 -11.30 -12.55 5.51
CA ASP A 49 -11.83 -12.57 6.88
C ASP A 49 -10.75 -12.24 7.93
N ALA A 50 -9.54 -11.84 7.50
CA ALA A 50 -8.44 -11.55 8.40
C ALA A 50 -8.69 -10.29 9.25
N ALA A 51 -8.62 -10.44 10.58
CA ALA A 51 -8.79 -9.35 11.54
C ALA A 51 -7.61 -8.35 11.56
N THR A 52 -6.45 -8.72 11.03
CA THR A 52 -5.23 -7.89 11.03
C THR A 52 -4.50 -7.98 9.69
N PRO A 53 -3.87 -6.89 9.22
CA PRO A 53 -3.13 -6.92 7.95
C PRO A 53 -1.89 -7.81 8.06
N ALA A 54 -1.63 -8.56 7.00
CA ALA A 54 -0.39 -9.30 6.85
C ALA A 54 0.80 -8.34 6.67
N ARG A 55 0.57 -7.19 6.00
CA ARG A 55 1.58 -6.14 5.77
C ARG A 55 0.96 -4.75 5.82
N THR A 56 1.70 -3.81 6.40
CA THR A 56 1.37 -2.38 6.42
C THR A 56 2.53 -1.60 5.80
N ILE A 57 2.23 -0.76 4.82
CA ILE A 57 3.20 0.08 4.10
C ILE A 57 2.80 1.54 4.27
N ALA A 58 3.61 2.30 5.00
CA ALA A 58 3.44 3.75 5.11
C ALA A 58 3.85 4.43 3.81
N LEU A 59 2.94 5.24 3.25
CA LEU A 59 3.23 6.04 2.05
C LEU A 59 3.91 7.34 2.46
N ASP A 60 5.12 7.56 1.93
CA ASP A 60 5.85 8.81 2.09
C ASP A 60 5.17 9.94 1.29
N PRO A 61 4.65 11.01 1.93
CA PRO A 61 3.98 12.12 1.25
C PRO A 61 4.89 12.94 0.32
N ALA A 62 6.21 12.89 0.53
CA ALA A 62 7.16 13.57 -0.34
C ALA A 62 7.42 12.79 -1.63
N ARG A 63 7.35 11.45 -1.57
CA ARG A 63 7.67 10.56 -2.70
C ARG A 63 6.44 10.05 -3.46
N ASN A 64 5.28 10.00 -2.82
CA ASN A 64 4.05 9.44 -3.39
C ASN A 64 3.00 10.56 -3.51
N ARG A 65 2.85 11.14 -4.71
CA ARG A 65 1.91 12.22 -5.04
C ARG A 65 1.08 11.89 -6.29
#